data_AF-A0A2J0KLR7-F1
#
_entry.id   AF-A0A2J0KLR7-F1
#
_cell.length_a   1.000
_cell.length_b   1.000
_cell.length_c   1.000
_cell.angle_alpha   90.00
_cell.angle_beta   90.00
_cell.angle_gamma   90.00
#
_symmetry.space_group_name_H-M   'P 1'
#
loop_
_entity.id
_entity.type
_entity.pdbx_description
1 polymer ?
#
loop_
_entity_poly.entity_id
_entity_poly.type
_entity_poly.pdbx_seq_one_letter_code
_entity_poly.pdbx_strand_id
1 'polypeptide(L)'
;MAKKREPIMPSKKKLPKTYFIKTFGCQMNVSDSERIAGFLETQKLKLAENIREADLVIFNTCGVRQMAEDRAYGQIHNLRKNNPEIKIILTGCLANRQDARKRLKDKVDLFFSINDFSKFENWLIKNYLKISARKKIPPCSNYLSINPKYSDMHSAFVPIMTGCDNFCSYCIVPYARGREVSRPIQDIFKEIENLVYEKYQKITLLGQNVNSYFHKISLSSESISTIQKSEMKNIFDNRTFAHAKTTKITFPILLNFLAQSFPKINFSFLTSHPKDFSEKLMKIIAQNENINREIHLPIQSGSDKILRAMNRPYTRKHYLSLIKKAQKIIPNVSFTTDIIIGFPSETEKDFLQTVDIFQKVKYNEAYLNKYSPRPGTVAIKLGDPISWEEKKRREKILREILQKKYNSNE
;
A
#
# COMPACT_ATOMS: atom_id res chain seq x y z
N MET A 1 -2.63 -65.61 12.33
CA MET A 1 -2.60 -64.35 13.14
C MET A 1 -2.01 -63.23 12.30
N ALA A 2 -2.87 -62.35 11.76
CA ALA A 2 -2.43 -61.20 10.98
C ALA A 2 -1.92 -60.10 11.92
N LYS A 3 -0.63 -59.73 11.80
CA LYS A 3 -0.05 -58.58 12.52
C LYS A 3 -0.72 -57.30 12.02
N LYS A 4 -1.59 -56.71 12.86
CA LYS A 4 -2.12 -55.36 12.66
C LYS A 4 -0.93 -54.40 12.52
N ARG A 5 -0.79 -53.77 11.35
CA ARG A 5 0.09 -52.61 11.19
C ARG A 5 -0.49 -51.47 12.01
N GLU A 6 0.24 -51.04 13.03
CA GLU A 6 -0.08 -49.83 13.78
C GLU A 6 -0.07 -48.62 12.82
N PRO A 7 -1.00 -47.66 12.98
CA PRO A 7 -1.02 -46.46 12.17
C PRO A 7 0.23 -45.63 12.47
N ILE A 8 1.03 -45.38 11.44
CA ILE A 8 2.20 -44.49 11.47
C ILE A 8 1.71 -43.10 11.92
N MET A 9 2.03 -42.71 13.15
CA MET A 9 1.80 -41.36 13.63
C MET A 9 2.58 -40.36 12.75
N PRO A 10 1.98 -39.23 12.31
CA PRO A 10 2.70 -38.25 11.50
C PRO A 10 3.89 -37.69 12.28
N SER A 11 5.08 -37.79 11.69
CA SER A 11 6.34 -37.31 12.24
C SER A 11 6.24 -35.82 12.64
N LYS A 12 6.64 -35.51 13.87
CA LYS A 12 6.67 -34.15 14.45
C LYS A 12 7.39 -33.17 13.52
N LYS A 13 6.68 -32.23 12.88
CA LYS A 13 7.30 -31.13 12.12
C LYS A 13 7.94 -30.15 13.10
N LYS A 14 9.26 -29.92 13.00
CA LYS A 14 9.98 -28.89 13.78
C LYS A 14 9.56 -27.51 13.27
N LEU A 15 9.42 -26.54 14.19
CA LEU A 15 9.19 -25.13 13.84
C LEU A 15 10.34 -24.63 12.94
N PRO A 16 10.03 -23.90 11.86
CA PRO A 16 11.04 -23.17 11.09
C PRO A 16 11.89 -22.32 12.05
N LYS A 17 13.21 -22.37 11.92
CA LYS A 17 14.11 -21.51 12.70
C LYS A 17 14.41 -20.23 11.95
N THR A 18 14.46 -20.30 10.62
CA THR A 18 14.78 -19.17 9.76
C THR A 18 13.63 -18.82 8.82
N TYR A 19 13.48 -17.54 8.50
CA TYR A 19 12.51 -17.05 7.52
C TYR A 19 13.17 -16.14 6.48
N PHE A 20 12.58 -16.04 5.30
CA PHE A 20 12.94 -15.05 4.29
C PHE A 20 11.69 -14.49 3.62
N ILE A 21 11.61 -13.17 3.47
CA ILE A 21 10.48 -12.50 2.81
C ILE A 21 10.93 -11.92 1.48
N LYS A 22 10.34 -12.40 0.38
CA LYS A 22 10.51 -11.82 -0.94
C LYS A 22 9.34 -10.90 -1.26
N THR A 23 9.61 -9.60 -1.27
CA THR A 23 8.61 -8.57 -1.57
C THR A 23 8.67 -8.17 -3.04
N PHE A 24 7.51 -8.22 -3.71
CA PHE A 24 7.34 -7.67 -5.05
C PHE A 24 6.11 -6.75 -5.04
N GLY A 25 6.27 -5.46 -5.36
CA GLY A 25 5.12 -4.57 -5.42
C GLY A 25 5.41 -3.12 -5.09
N CYS A 26 4.53 -2.54 -4.29
CA CYS A 26 4.60 -1.14 -3.86
C CYS A 26 5.05 -1.02 -2.39
N GLN A 27 5.11 0.23 -1.92
CA GLN A 27 5.46 0.60 -0.55
C GLN A 27 4.55 -0.07 0.48
N MET A 28 3.27 -0.30 0.15
CA MET A 28 2.38 -1.08 1.03
C MET A 28 2.79 -2.55 1.14
N ASN A 29 3.29 -3.17 0.07
CA ASN A 29 3.84 -4.53 0.18
C ASN A 29 5.12 -4.54 1.02
N VAL A 30 5.95 -3.49 0.97
CA VAL A 30 7.11 -3.36 1.85
C VAL A 30 6.67 -3.30 3.31
N SER A 31 5.75 -2.39 3.65
CA SER A 31 5.22 -2.27 5.02
C SER A 31 4.53 -3.55 5.51
N ASP A 32 3.73 -4.21 4.67
CA ASP A 32 3.11 -5.50 5.01
C ASP A 32 4.19 -6.56 5.34
N SER A 33 5.30 -6.59 4.58
CA SER A 33 6.42 -7.50 4.82
C SER A 33 7.17 -7.18 6.11
N GLU A 34 7.38 -5.90 6.43
CA GLU A 34 8.00 -5.47 7.69
C GLU A 34 7.15 -5.89 8.90
N ARG A 35 5.81 -5.84 8.80
CA ARG A 35 4.90 -6.34 9.83
C ARG A 35 4.93 -7.86 9.94
N ILE A 36 4.95 -8.58 8.82
CA ILE A 36 5.11 -10.04 8.84
C ILE A 36 6.44 -10.43 9.52
N ALA A 37 7.53 -9.73 9.20
CA ALA A 37 8.85 -9.92 9.81
C ALA A 37 8.79 -9.67 11.33
N GLY A 38 8.22 -8.54 11.76
CA GLY A 38 8.03 -8.22 13.16
C GLY A 38 7.26 -9.31 13.92
N PHE A 39 6.16 -9.81 13.35
CA PHE A 39 5.44 -10.95 13.91
C PHE A 39 6.33 -12.21 14.04
N LEU A 40 7.07 -12.58 12.98
CA LEU A 40 7.92 -13.78 13.01
C LEU A 40 9.06 -13.68 14.04
N GLU A 41 9.62 -12.49 14.25
CA GLU A 41 10.63 -12.26 15.29
C GLU A 41 10.06 -12.45 16.70
N THR A 42 8.80 -12.05 16.96
CA THR A 42 8.13 -12.36 18.24
C THR A 42 7.97 -13.87 18.48
N GLN A 43 7.90 -14.65 17.40
CA GLN A 43 7.85 -16.12 17.44
C GLN A 43 9.24 -16.77 17.47
N LYS A 44 10.31 -15.97 17.66
CA LYS A 44 11.73 -16.38 17.74
C LYS A 44 12.31 -16.95 16.44
N LEU A 45 11.69 -16.68 15.29
CA LEU A 45 12.30 -16.98 13.99
C LEU A 45 13.34 -15.90 13.65
N LYS A 46 14.42 -16.28 12.98
CA LYS A 46 15.48 -15.37 12.54
C LYS A 46 15.42 -15.14 11.03
N LEU A 47 15.77 -13.94 10.57
CA LEU A 47 15.91 -13.69 9.14
C LEU A 47 17.09 -14.52 8.59
N ALA A 48 16.87 -15.23 7.49
CA ALA A 48 17.92 -15.94 6.76
C ALA A 48 18.73 -14.95 5.88
N GLU A 49 20.01 -15.24 5.66
CA GLU A 49 20.88 -14.40 4.79
C GLU A 49 20.39 -14.41 3.34
N ASN A 50 19.88 -15.55 2.88
CA ASN A 50 19.31 -15.68 1.56
C ASN A 50 18.12 -16.65 1.53
N ILE A 51 17.39 -16.60 0.42
CA ILE A 51 16.16 -17.39 0.22
C ILE A 51 16.38 -18.91 0.23
N ARG A 52 17.60 -19.39 -0.03
CA ARG A 52 17.91 -20.83 -0.11
C ARG A 52 18.14 -21.45 1.27
N GLU A 53 18.56 -20.64 2.24
CA GLU A 53 18.85 -21.04 3.62
C GLU A 53 17.65 -20.90 4.56
N ALA A 54 16.53 -20.41 4.05
CA ALA A 54 15.31 -20.21 4.83
C ALA A 54 14.50 -21.50 4.96
N ASP A 55 14.09 -21.82 6.18
CA ASP A 55 13.11 -22.89 6.44
C ASP A 55 11.70 -22.48 5.97
N LEU A 56 11.40 -21.18 6.07
CA LEU A 56 10.13 -20.56 5.68
C LEU A 56 10.35 -19.39 4.73
N VAL A 57 9.78 -19.45 3.53
CA VAL A 57 9.84 -18.39 2.53
C VAL A 57 8.45 -17.81 2.30
N ILE A 58 8.34 -16.49 2.44
CA ILE A 58 7.09 -15.75 2.20
C ILE A 58 7.27 -14.86 0.99
N PHE A 59 6.46 -15.09 -0.04
CA PHE A 59 6.33 -14.18 -1.17
C PHE A 59 5.18 -13.21 -0.90
N ASN A 60 5.50 -11.93 -0.72
CA ASN A 60 4.49 -10.86 -0.63
C ASN A 60 4.42 -10.13 -1.96
N THR A 61 3.41 -10.45 -2.77
CA THR A 61 3.41 -10.11 -4.20
C THR A 61 2.21 -9.28 -4.62
N CYS A 62 2.49 -8.21 -5.37
CA CYS A 62 1.51 -7.38 -6.06
C CYS A 62 0.77 -8.19 -7.13
N GLY A 63 -0.55 -8.04 -7.20
CA GLY A 63 -1.42 -8.68 -8.20
C GLY A 63 -1.84 -7.74 -9.33
N VAL A 64 -1.15 -6.62 -9.49
CA VAL A 64 -1.46 -5.54 -10.46
C VAL A 64 -0.41 -5.44 -11.57
N ARG A 65 0.88 -5.68 -11.27
CA ARG A 65 1.98 -5.54 -12.22
C ARG A 65 2.41 -6.91 -12.75
N GLN A 66 2.30 -7.14 -14.06
CA GLN A 66 2.62 -8.43 -14.70
C GLN A 66 4.02 -8.93 -14.33
N MET A 67 5.03 -8.05 -14.41
CA MET A 67 6.41 -8.40 -14.10
C MET A 67 6.61 -8.88 -12.65
N ALA A 68 5.81 -8.38 -11.69
CA ALA A 68 5.86 -8.85 -10.32
C ALA A 68 5.32 -10.28 -10.20
N GLU A 69 4.25 -10.59 -10.92
CA GLU A 69 3.64 -11.91 -10.98
C GLU A 69 4.59 -12.93 -11.62
N ASP A 70 5.15 -12.60 -12.78
CA ASP A 70 6.04 -13.51 -13.52
C ASP A 70 7.30 -13.85 -12.71
N ARG A 71 7.89 -12.85 -12.03
CA ARG A 71 9.04 -13.07 -11.13
C ARG A 71 8.68 -13.97 -9.96
N ALA A 72 7.53 -13.75 -9.32
CA ALA A 72 7.09 -14.61 -8.22
C ALA A 72 6.85 -16.04 -8.69
N TYR A 73 6.18 -16.25 -9.83
CA TYR A 73 5.95 -17.58 -10.40
C TYR A 73 7.25 -18.33 -10.70
N GLY A 74 8.21 -17.67 -11.36
CA GLY A 74 9.49 -18.28 -11.67
C GLY A 74 10.28 -18.66 -10.42
N GLN A 75 10.37 -17.77 -9.43
CA GLN A 75 11.10 -18.04 -8.19
C GLN A 75 10.45 -19.13 -7.35
N ILE A 76 9.12 -19.12 -7.20
CA ILE A 76 8.39 -20.17 -6.46
C ILE A 76 8.59 -21.53 -7.12
N HIS A 77 8.52 -21.60 -8.46
CA HIS A 77 8.75 -22.84 -9.20
C HIS A 77 10.15 -23.39 -8.95
N ASN A 78 11.19 -22.56 -9.13
CA ASN A 78 12.58 -22.97 -8.96
C ASN A 78 12.89 -23.38 -7.51
N LEU A 79 12.35 -22.64 -6.54
CA LEU A 79 12.56 -22.91 -5.13
C LEU A 79 11.95 -24.26 -4.71
N ARG A 80 10.70 -24.53 -5.10
CA ARG A 80 10.04 -25.82 -4.83
C ARG A 80 10.74 -26.98 -5.54
N LYS A 81 11.22 -26.77 -6.76
CA LYS A 81 11.95 -27.79 -7.54
C LYS A 81 13.27 -28.17 -6.86
N ASN A 82 14.01 -27.19 -6.34
CA ASN A 82 15.32 -27.42 -5.73
C ASN A 82 15.23 -27.92 -4.27
N ASN A 83 14.18 -27.53 -3.54
CA ASN A 83 13.93 -27.98 -2.18
C ASN A 83 12.43 -28.31 -2.00
N PRO A 84 12.03 -29.59 -2.17
CA PRO A 84 10.63 -30.00 -2.01
C PRO A 84 10.07 -29.76 -0.59
N GLU A 85 10.93 -29.77 0.43
CA GLU A 85 10.52 -29.65 1.84
C GLU A 85 10.34 -28.21 2.32
N ILE A 86 10.89 -27.23 1.59
CA ILE A 86 10.82 -25.81 1.96
C ILE A 86 9.37 -25.36 2.14
N LYS A 87 9.11 -24.47 3.10
CA LYS A 87 7.76 -23.96 3.32
C LYS A 87 7.59 -22.65 2.57
N ILE A 88 6.66 -22.63 1.63
CA ILE A 88 6.41 -21.48 0.77
C ILE A 88 5.02 -20.93 1.06
N ILE A 89 4.96 -19.66 1.40
CA ILE A 89 3.72 -18.92 1.62
C ILE A 89 3.60 -17.83 0.57
N LEU A 90 2.40 -17.65 0.03
CA LEU A 90 2.07 -16.53 -0.85
C LEU A 90 1.04 -15.62 -0.19
N THR A 91 1.37 -14.33 -0.11
CA THR A 91 0.50 -13.24 0.35
C THR A 91 0.57 -12.03 -0.59
N GLY A 92 -0.07 -10.94 -0.20
CA GLY A 92 -0.25 -9.75 -1.01
C GLY A 92 -1.41 -9.88 -1.99
N CYS A 93 -1.61 -8.88 -2.85
CA CYS A 93 -2.77 -8.84 -3.74
C CYS A 93 -2.85 -10.04 -4.68
N LEU A 94 -1.71 -10.63 -5.06
CA LEU A 94 -1.69 -11.83 -5.92
C LEU A 94 -2.30 -13.06 -5.25
N ALA A 95 -2.16 -13.20 -3.91
CA ALA A 95 -2.69 -14.34 -3.18
C ALA A 95 -4.21 -14.41 -3.15
N ASN A 96 -4.91 -13.31 -3.48
CA ASN A 96 -6.37 -13.26 -3.52
C ASN A 96 -6.96 -13.63 -4.91
N ARG A 97 -6.10 -13.84 -5.90
CA ARG A 97 -6.50 -14.18 -7.27
C ARG A 97 -6.63 -15.69 -7.48
N GLN A 98 -7.77 -16.12 -8.02
CA GLN A 98 -8.08 -17.54 -8.23
C GLN A 98 -7.15 -18.20 -9.27
N ASP A 99 -6.80 -17.49 -10.34
CA ASP A 99 -5.89 -17.96 -11.38
C ASP A 99 -4.49 -18.22 -10.81
N ALA A 100 -3.98 -17.31 -9.98
CA ALA A 100 -2.70 -17.48 -9.29
C ALA A 100 -2.71 -18.67 -8.33
N ARG A 101 -3.80 -18.85 -7.55
CA ARG A 101 -3.99 -20.00 -6.65
C ARG A 101 -4.00 -21.32 -7.40
N LYS A 102 -4.73 -21.41 -8.51
CA LYS A 102 -4.77 -22.61 -9.36
C LYS A 102 -3.39 -22.94 -9.91
N ARG A 103 -2.67 -21.94 -10.44
CA ARG A 103 -1.32 -22.11 -11.02
C ARG A 103 -0.27 -22.58 -10.00
N LEU A 104 -0.39 -22.15 -8.75
CA LEU A 104 0.60 -22.39 -7.69
C LEU A 104 0.15 -23.43 -6.64
N LYS A 105 -0.98 -24.10 -6.83
CA LYS A 105 -1.63 -24.97 -5.84
C LYS A 105 -0.66 -26.00 -5.23
N ASP A 106 0.14 -26.66 -6.06
CA ASP A 106 1.05 -27.73 -5.61
C ASP A 106 2.46 -27.21 -5.24
N LYS A 107 2.65 -25.88 -5.24
CA LYS A 107 3.95 -25.25 -4.99
C LYS A 107 3.96 -24.38 -3.74
N VAL A 108 2.80 -23.95 -3.26
CA VAL A 108 2.63 -23.04 -2.13
C VAL A 108 1.86 -23.76 -1.03
N ASP A 109 2.42 -23.80 0.19
CA ASP A 109 1.82 -24.46 1.34
C ASP A 109 0.68 -23.65 1.97
N LEU A 110 0.73 -22.32 1.84
CA LEU A 110 -0.33 -21.42 2.33
C LEU A 110 -0.52 -20.21 1.43
N PHE A 111 -1.78 -19.97 1.04
CA PHE A 111 -2.24 -18.69 0.51
C PHE A 111 -3.05 -17.97 1.58
N PHE A 112 -2.68 -16.73 1.89
CA PHE A 112 -3.47 -15.89 2.81
C PHE A 112 -3.54 -14.44 2.31
N SER A 113 -4.62 -13.76 2.70
CA SER A 113 -4.75 -12.31 2.49
C SER A 113 -4.14 -11.61 3.68
N ILE A 114 -3.45 -10.48 3.48
CA ILE A 114 -2.87 -9.73 4.60
C ILE A 114 -3.92 -9.28 5.63
N ASN A 115 -5.15 -8.99 5.18
CA ASN A 115 -6.26 -8.63 6.07
C ASN A 115 -6.78 -9.83 6.89
N ASP A 116 -6.49 -11.05 6.48
CA ASP A 116 -6.80 -12.29 7.21
C ASP A 116 -5.50 -12.87 7.77
N PHE A 117 -4.74 -12.03 8.48
CA PHE A 117 -3.47 -12.42 9.08
C PHE A 117 -3.63 -13.56 10.09
N SER A 118 -4.78 -13.60 10.78
CA SER A 118 -5.15 -14.68 11.70
C SER A 118 -5.03 -16.07 11.06
N LYS A 119 -5.28 -16.20 9.76
CA LYS A 119 -5.09 -17.46 9.02
C LYS A 119 -3.64 -17.90 8.98
N PHE A 120 -2.70 -16.97 8.78
CA PHE A 120 -1.28 -17.26 8.81
C PHE A 120 -0.82 -17.64 10.21
N GLU A 121 -1.22 -16.86 11.21
CA GLU A 121 -0.95 -17.14 12.62
C GLU A 121 -1.45 -18.55 13.02
N ASN A 122 -2.72 -18.85 12.73
CA ASN A 122 -3.31 -20.16 13.01
C ASN A 122 -2.64 -21.31 12.25
N TRP A 123 -2.21 -21.08 11.01
CA TRP A 123 -1.48 -22.08 10.23
C TRP A 123 -0.10 -22.35 10.85
N LEU A 124 0.63 -21.32 11.28
CA LEU A 124 1.91 -21.48 11.96
C LEU A 124 1.74 -22.24 13.28
N ILE A 125 0.73 -21.87 14.08
CA ILE A 125 0.40 -22.55 15.33
C ILE A 125 0.07 -24.02 15.08
N LYS A 126 -0.90 -24.32 14.21
CA LYS A 126 -1.38 -25.68 13.95
C LYS A 126 -0.29 -26.62 13.47
N ASN A 127 0.64 -26.14 12.64
CA ASN A 127 1.65 -26.99 12.03
C ASN A 127 2.92 -27.15 12.88
N TYR A 128 3.21 -26.21 13.78
CA TYR A 128 4.53 -26.13 14.41
C TYR A 128 4.54 -25.82 15.92
N LEU A 129 3.47 -25.25 16.48
CA LEU A 129 3.39 -24.94 17.90
C LEU A 129 2.43 -25.91 18.61
N LYS A 130 2.81 -26.43 19.78
CA LYS A 130 1.95 -27.34 20.55
C LYS A 130 0.69 -26.61 21.02
N ILE A 131 -0.46 -27.26 20.85
CA ILE A 131 -1.81 -26.82 21.29
C ILE A 131 -1.86 -26.48 22.79
N SER A 132 -0.96 -27.01 23.61
CA SER A 132 -0.88 -26.78 25.06
C SER A 132 -0.45 -25.36 25.47
N ALA A 133 -0.01 -24.51 24.54
CA ALA A 133 0.30 -23.09 24.79
C ALA A 133 -0.90 -22.14 24.51
N ARG A 134 -2.13 -22.67 24.49
CA ARG A 134 -3.40 -21.96 24.24
C ARG A 134 -3.76 -20.81 25.22
N LYS A 135 -2.87 -20.39 26.12
CA LYS A 135 -3.19 -19.27 27.03
C LYS A 135 -3.22 -17.95 26.26
N LYS A 136 -4.41 -17.58 25.79
CA LYS A 136 -4.89 -16.24 25.44
C LYS A 136 -3.92 -15.38 24.61
N ILE A 137 -3.57 -15.79 23.41
CA ILE A 137 -3.18 -14.82 22.38
C ILE A 137 -4.47 -14.54 21.60
N PRO A 138 -5.06 -13.34 21.74
CA PRO A 138 -6.18 -12.95 20.89
C PRO A 138 -5.71 -13.02 19.43
N PRO A 139 -6.48 -13.61 18.51
CA PRO A 139 -6.12 -13.60 17.11
C PRO A 139 -5.84 -12.16 16.69
N CYS A 140 -4.76 -11.93 15.93
CA CYS A 140 -4.48 -10.61 15.40
C CYS A 140 -5.62 -10.20 14.45
N SER A 141 -6.57 -9.42 14.98
CA SER A 141 -7.78 -9.00 14.25
C SER A 141 -7.47 -7.89 13.25
N ASN A 142 -6.38 -7.15 13.46
CA ASN A 142 -5.91 -6.10 12.57
C ASN A 142 -4.38 -6.20 12.43
N TYR A 143 -3.91 -6.66 11.27
CA TYR A 143 -2.47 -6.81 11.01
C TYR A 143 -1.68 -5.50 11.13
N LEU A 144 -2.34 -4.34 11.02
CA LEU A 144 -1.71 -3.02 11.18
C LEU A 144 -1.36 -2.69 12.64
N SER A 145 -1.78 -3.49 13.62
CA SER A 145 -1.33 -3.38 15.01
C SER A 145 -0.04 -4.15 15.30
N ILE A 146 0.42 -4.98 14.36
CA ILE A 146 1.68 -5.71 14.51
C ILE A 146 2.83 -4.73 14.39
N ASN A 147 3.71 -4.67 15.39
CA ASN A 147 4.91 -3.83 15.33
C ASN A 147 5.79 -4.27 14.14
N PRO A 148 6.11 -3.37 13.20
CA PRO A 148 6.96 -3.70 12.06
C PRO A 148 8.42 -3.84 12.47
N LYS A 149 9.12 -4.73 11.77
CA LYS A 149 10.58 -4.74 11.69
C LYS A 149 10.98 -3.92 10.47
N TYR A 150 11.23 -2.63 10.67
CA TYR A 150 11.62 -1.73 9.58
C TYR A 150 12.92 -2.17 8.92
N SER A 151 12.95 -2.05 7.60
CA SER A 151 14.06 -2.50 6.76
C SER A 151 15.11 -1.41 6.49
N ASP A 152 14.73 -0.13 6.60
CA ASP A 152 15.60 1.03 6.44
C ASP A 152 15.89 1.68 7.80
N MET A 153 17.03 2.34 7.95
CA MET A 153 17.49 2.88 9.23
C MET A 153 17.00 4.31 9.53
N HIS A 154 16.57 5.06 8.51
CA HIS A 154 16.25 6.49 8.66
C HIS A 154 14.92 6.89 8.03
N SER A 155 14.28 5.99 7.29
CA SER A 155 13.00 6.20 6.64
C SER A 155 12.01 5.08 6.91
N ALA A 156 10.74 5.45 7.12
CA ALA A 156 9.70 4.49 7.46
C ALA A 156 8.44 4.68 6.61
N PHE A 157 7.83 3.55 6.27
CA PHE A 157 6.51 3.48 5.64
C PHE A 157 5.44 3.21 6.70
N VAL A 158 4.68 4.24 7.07
CA VAL A 158 3.66 4.16 8.12
C VAL A 158 2.27 4.11 7.48
N PRO A 159 1.64 2.93 7.34
CA PRO A 159 0.28 2.83 6.83
C PRO A 159 -0.69 3.46 7.82
N ILE A 160 -1.48 4.44 7.39
CA ILE A 160 -2.54 5.04 8.21
C ILE A 160 -3.91 4.42 7.94
N MET A 161 -4.03 3.69 6.83
CA MET A 161 -5.24 2.99 6.43
C MET A 161 -4.94 1.88 5.41
N THR A 162 -5.91 1.00 5.18
CA THR A 162 -5.86 -0.04 4.14
C THR A 162 -7.21 -0.14 3.41
N GLY A 163 -7.22 -0.74 2.23
CA GLY A 163 -8.42 -0.92 1.40
C GLY A 163 -8.76 0.31 0.56
N CYS A 164 -9.71 0.18 -0.37
CA CYS A 164 -10.10 1.25 -1.28
C CYS A 164 -11.55 1.16 -1.73
N ASP A 165 -12.27 2.28 -1.71
CA ASP A 165 -13.69 2.37 -2.07
C ASP A 165 -13.94 3.06 -3.42
N ASN A 166 -12.88 3.33 -4.19
CA ASN A 166 -12.99 4.02 -5.49
C ASN A 166 -13.47 3.12 -6.65
N PHE A 167 -13.36 1.79 -6.53
CA PHE A 167 -13.78 0.81 -7.56
C PHE A 167 -13.43 1.21 -9.00
N CYS A 168 -12.18 1.64 -9.22
CA CYS A 168 -11.69 1.95 -10.57
C CYS A 168 -11.76 0.69 -11.46
N SER A 169 -12.18 0.84 -12.72
CA SER A 169 -12.56 -0.31 -13.55
C SER A 169 -11.41 -1.30 -13.81
N TYR A 170 -10.16 -0.87 -13.70
CA TYR A 170 -8.95 -1.68 -13.87
C TYR A 170 -8.30 -2.16 -12.57
N CYS A 171 -8.82 -1.76 -11.41
CA CYS A 171 -8.12 -1.92 -10.13
C CYS A 171 -8.61 -3.14 -9.36
N ILE A 172 -7.70 -4.06 -8.99
CA ILE A 172 -8.02 -5.24 -8.17
C ILE A 172 -8.06 -4.94 -6.66
N VAL A 173 -7.57 -3.76 -6.25
CA VAL A 173 -7.35 -3.42 -4.84
C VAL A 173 -8.60 -3.55 -3.96
N PRO A 174 -9.80 -3.09 -4.35
CA PRO A 174 -11.00 -3.24 -3.51
C PRO A 174 -11.32 -4.71 -3.20
N TYR A 175 -10.99 -5.63 -4.12
CA TYR A 175 -11.22 -7.06 -3.94
C TYR A 175 -10.06 -7.74 -3.19
N ALA A 176 -8.84 -7.25 -3.35
CA ALA A 176 -7.66 -7.82 -2.72
C ALA A 176 -7.39 -7.32 -1.29
N ARG A 177 -7.71 -6.05 -1.01
CA ARG A 177 -7.50 -5.39 0.30
C ARG A 177 -8.80 -4.95 0.96
N GLY A 178 -9.96 -5.25 0.37
CA GLY A 178 -11.25 -4.90 0.95
C GLY A 178 -11.56 -3.41 0.91
N ARG A 179 -12.59 -3.04 1.70
CA ARG A 179 -13.07 -1.67 1.88
C ARG A 179 -12.09 -0.84 2.71
N GLU A 180 -12.23 0.47 2.63
CA GLU A 180 -11.41 1.41 3.38
C GLU A 180 -11.57 1.24 4.90
N VAL A 181 -10.45 1.00 5.57
CA VAL A 181 -10.35 0.91 7.03
C VAL A 181 -9.21 1.81 7.50
N SER A 182 -9.54 2.87 8.23
CA SER A 182 -8.56 3.76 8.86
C SER A 182 -8.06 3.18 10.18
N ARG A 183 -6.77 3.35 10.46
CA ARG A 183 -6.20 3.01 11.76
C ARG A 183 -6.60 4.07 12.80
N PRO A 184 -6.67 3.69 14.08
CA PRO A 184 -6.78 4.66 15.17
C PRO A 184 -5.60 5.64 15.18
N ILE A 185 -5.88 6.90 15.48
CA ILE A 185 -4.84 7.95 15.57
C ILE A 185 -3.78 7.62 16.63
N GLN A 186 -4.18 6.99 17.74
CA GLN A 186 -3.30 6.63 18.84
C GLN A 186 -2.24 5.61 18.39
N ASP A 187 -2.64 4.64 17.58
CA ASP A 187 -1.73 3.61 17.05
C ASP A 187 -0.74 4.22 16.06
N ILE A 188 -1.19 5.15 15.21
CA ILE A 188 -0.35 5.87 14.26
C ILE A 188 0.67 6.75 15.02
N PHE A 189 0.20 7.50 16.01
CA PHE A 189 1.03 8.39 16.81
C PHE A 189 2.10 7.60 17.57
N LYS A 190 1.72 6.53 18.27
CA LYS A 190 2.66 5.68 19.02
C LYS A 190 3.72 5.04 18.12
N GLU A 191 3.35 4.62 16.93
CA GLU A 191 4.31 4.09 15.96
C GLU A 191 5.32 5.16 15.51
N ILE A 192 4.85 6.38 15.23
CA ILE A 192 5.72 7.50 14.85
C ILE A 192 6.59 7.96 16.03
N GLU A 193 6.06 7.99 17.25
CA GLU A 193 6.80 8.33 18.47
C GLU A 193 7.98 7.37 18.68
N ASN A 194 7.74 6.06 18.52
CA ASN A 194 8.81 5.06 18.58
C ASN A 194 9.86 5.28 17.48
N LEU A 195 9.44 5.57 16.24
CA LEU A 195 10.36 5.87 15.14
C LEU A 195 11.22 7.11 15.42
N VAL A 196 10.65 8.14 16.03
CA VAL A 196 11.37 9.35 16.46
C VAL A 196 12.40 9.00 17.52
N TYR A 197 12.03 8.17 18.51
CA TYR A 197 12.96 7.67 19.53
C TYR A 197 14.13 6.88 18.91
N GLU A 198 13.84 6.09 17.87
CA GLU A 198 14.83 5.35 17.07
C GLU A 198 15.58 6.24 16.05
N LYS A 199 15.40 7.56 16.09
CA LYS A 199 16.11 8.57 15.27
C LYS A 199 15.81 8.50 13.77
N TYR A 200 14.62 8.04 13.38
CA TYR A 200 14.16 8.18 12.01
C TYR A 200 13.97 9.66 11.66
N GLN A 201 14.17 10.00 10.39
CA GLN A 201 14.10 11.39 9.91
C GLN A 201 13.03 11.59 8.84
N LYS A 202 12.60 10.51 8.18
CA LYS A 202 11.65 10.55 7.06
C LYS A 202 10.52 9.57 7.32
N ILE A 203 9.28 10.06 7.25
CA ILE A 203 8.11 9.20 7.39
C ILE A 203 7.19 9.43 6.21
N THR A 204 6.86 8.34 5.51
CA THR A 204 5.89 8.36 4.42
C THR A 204 4.60 7.70 4.89
N LEU A 205 3.54 8.48 5.01
CA LEU A 205 2.22 7.98 5.35
C LEU A 205 1.62 7.22 4.16
N LEU A 206 1.18 5.99 4.39
CA LEU A 206 0.64 5.13 3.34
C LEU A 206 -0.86 4.87 3.48
N GLY A 207 -1.49 4.70 2.33
CA GLY A 207 -2.85 4.22 2.13
C GLY A 207 -3.01 3.77 0.69
N GLN A 208 -4.21 3.35 0.30
CA GLN A 208 -4.58 3.25 -1.13
C GLN A 208 -5.20 4.56 -1.62
N ASN A 209 -5.84 5.31 -0.71
CA ASN A 209 -6.27 6.67 -0.87
C ASN A 209 -6.15 7.37 0.48
N VAL A 210 -4.99 7.96 0.80
CA VAL A 210 -4.76 8.58 2.12
C VAL A 210 -5.78 9.68 2.43
N ASN A 211 -6.33 10.34 1.41
CA ASN A 211 -7.30 11.40 1.58
C ASN A 211 -8.65 10.92 2.13
N SER A 212 -8.97 9.63 2.00
CA SER A 212 -10.15 9.00 2.60
C SER A 212 -10.02 8.79 4.10
N TYR A 213 -8.83 8.97 4.71
CA TYR A 213 -8.64 8.68 6.13
C TYR A 213 -9.61 9.48 7.00
N PHE A 214 -10.29 8.78 7.91
CA PHE A 214 -10.97 9.41 9.02
C PHE A 214 -10.99 8.53 10.27
N HIS A 215 -11.02 9.17 11.44
CA HIS A 215 -11.18 8.49 12.72
C HIS A 215 -12.18 9.25 13.59
N LYS A 216 -13.20 8.56 14.10
CA LYS A 216 -14.20 9.15 15.00
C LYS A 216 -13.76 8.95 16.44
N ILE A 217 -13.70 10.02 17.22
CA ILE A 217 -13.38 9.98 18.64
C ILE A 217 -14.62 10.38 19.43
N SER A 218 -15.02 9.55 20.41
CA SER A 218 -16.05 9.91 21.39
C SER A 218 -15.42 10.60 22.58
N LEU A 219 -15.86 11.82 22.89
CA LEU A 219 -15.33 12.62 24.00
C LEU A 219 -15.75 12.09 25.39
N SER A 220 -16.64 11.09 25.44
CA SER A 220 -17.18 10.49 26.67
C SER A 220 -16.30 9.38 27.27
N SER A 221 -15.13 9.10 26.70
CA SER A 221 -14.29 7.98 27.13
C SER A 221 -13.01 8.46 27.79
N GLU A 222 -12.66 7.87 28.93
CA GLU A 222 -11.39 8.02 29.67
C GLU A 222 -10.14 7.64 28.84
N SER A 223 -10.33 7.30 27.55
CA SER A 223 -9.34 6.77 26.62
C SER A 223 -8.41 7.82 26.01
N ILE A 224 -8.59 9.11 26.28
CA ILE A 224 -7.61 10.14 25.93
C ILE A 224 -6.84 10.45 27.21
N SER A 225 -5.60 9.96 27.32
CA SER A 225 -4.71 10.30 28.42
C SER A 225 -4.57 11.82 28.53
N THR A 226 -4.38 12.33 29.75
CA THR A 226 -4.35 13.76 30.06
C THR A 226 -3.32 14.53 29.22
N ILE A 227 -2.24 13.88 28.78
CA ILE A 227 -1.18 14.43 27.92
C ILE A 227 -1.65 14.57 26.46
N GLN A 228 -2.43 13.62 25.92
CA GLN A 228 -2.98 13.73 24.56
C GLN A 228 -4.10 14.77 24.45
N LYS A 229 -4.83 15.03 25.56
CA LYS A 229 -5.89 16.05 25.57
C LYS A 229 -5.35 17.46 25.38
N SER A 230 -4.22 17.84 25.98
CA SER A 230 -3.69 19.21 25.87
C SER A 230 -3.17 19.51 24.47
N GLU A 231 -2.42 18.59 23.85
CA GLU A 231 -1.93 18.73 22.48
C GLU A 231 -3.06 18.72 21.45
N MET A 232 -4.02 17.79 21.59
CA MET A 232 -5.20 17.77 20.70
C MET A 232 -6.13 18.97 20.93
N LYS A 233 -6.21 19.55 22.13
CA LYS A 233 -7.07 20.73 22.36
C LYS A 233 -6.49 22.01 21.75
N ASN A 234 -5.16 22.12 21.65
CA ASN A 234 -4.50 23.25 21.00
C ASN A 234 -4.52 23.16 19.47
N ILE A 235 -4.50 21.94 18.91
CA ILE A 235 -4.41 21.70 17.47
C ILE A 235 -5.79 21.70 16.79
N PHE A 236 -6.84 21.36 17.54
CA PHE A 236 -8.20 21.35 17.03
C PHE A 236 -8.93 22.59 17.55
N ASP A 237 -9.37 23.43 16.62
CA ASP A 237 -10.08 24.68 16.89
C ASP A 237 -11.13 24.50 18.01
N ASN A 238 -11.06 25.32 19.07
CA ASN A 238 -11.82 25.15 20.33
C ASN A 238 -13.33 24.97 20.08
N ARG A 239 -13.86 25.53 18.98
CA ARG A 239 -15.27 25.39 18.57
C ARG A 239 -15.64 23.97 18.11
N THR A 240 -14.70 23.20 17.56
CA THR A 240 -14.90 21.81 17.11
C THR A 240 -14.97 20.85 18.29
N PHE A 241 -14.23 21.14 19.38
CA PHE A 241 -14.18 20.32 20.58
C PHE A 241 -15.29 20.66 21.59
N ALA A 242 -15.76 21.90 21.64
CA ALA A 242 -16.66 22.36 22.69
C ALA A 242 -18.10 21.81 22.58
N HIS A 243 -18.59 21.43 21.38
CA HIS A 243 -20.02 21.13 21.17
C HIS A 243 -20.32 19.78 20.48
N ALA A 244 -19.31 19.02 20.04
CA ALA A 244 -19.53 17.76 19.34
C ALA A 244 -19.35 16.55 20.27
N LYS A 245 -20.40 15.76 20.54
CA LYS A 245 -20.29 14.47 21.27
C LYS A 245 -19.27 13.51 20.62
N THR A 246 -19.04 13.64 19.32
CA THR A 246 -18.01 12.90 18.57
C THR A 246 -17.28 13.82 17.61
N THR A 247 -15.93 13.78 17.61
CA THR A 247 -15.09 14.56 16.70
C THR A 247 -14.56 13.65 15.59
N LYS A 248 -14.76 14.03 14.31
CA LYS A 248 -14.21 13.33 13.15
C LYS A 248 -12.85 13.92 12.77
N ILE A 249 -11.79 13.17 13.01
CA ILE A 249 -10.45 13.48 12.49
C ILE A 249 -10.41 13.06 11.02
N THR A 250 -9.95 13.94 10.13
CA THR A 250 -9.76 13.66 8.69
C THR A 250 -8.28 13.67 8.35
N PHE A 251 -7.90 13.18 7.18
CA PHE A 251 -6.49 13.16 6.75
C PHE A 251 -5.76 14.51 6.92
N PRO A 252 -6.30 15.67 6.48
CA PRO A 252 -5.61 16.94 6.67
C PRO A 252 -5.36 17.24 8.15
N ILE A 253 -6.33 16.93 9.02
CA ILE A 253 -6.20 17.17 10.46
C ILE A 253 -5.14 16.24 11.07
N LEU A 254 -5.15 14.94 10.70
CA LEU A 254 -4.12 14.00 11.13
C LEU A 254 -2.73 14.47 10.68
N LEU A 255 -2.57 14.84 9.42
CA LEU A 255 -1.28 15.26 8.88
C LEU A 255 -0.75 16.51 9.59
N ASN A 256 -1.62 17.51 9.83
CA ASN A 256 -1.23 18.71 10.57
C ASN A 256 -0.83 18.37 12.01
N PHE A 257 -1.61 17.52 12.68
CA PHE A 257 -1.31 17.05 14.04
C PHE A 257 0.07 16.38 14.11
N LEU A 258 0.34 15.42 13.22
CA LEU A 258 1.64 14.74 13.18
C LEU A 258 2.80 15.68 12.84
N ALA A 259 2.61 16.58 11.87
CA ALA A 259 3.64 17.56 11.48
C ALA A 259 4.02 18.49 12.64
N GLN A 260 3.04 18.93 13.42
CA GLN A 260 3.25 19.81 14.58
C GLN A 260 3.83 19.08 15.79
N SER A 261 3.38 17.84 16.06
CA SER A 261 3.90 17.02 17.16
C SER A 261 5.35 16.56 16.91
N PHE A 262 5.74 16.37 15.65
CA PHE A 262 7.07 15.86 15.29
C PHE A 262 7.79 16.79 14.30
N PRO A 263 8.18 18.02 14.72
CA PRO A 263 8.71 19.05 13.82
C PRO A 263 10.05 18.66 13.16
N LYS A 264 10.78 17.70 13.73
CA LYS A 264 12.05 17.19 13.18
C LYS A 264 11.89 16.10 12.12
N ILE A 265 10.67 15.60 11.91
CA ILE A 265 10.38 14.55 10.93
C ILE A 265 9.94 15.17 9.62
N ASN A 266 10.57 14.73 8.53
CA ASN A 266 10.12 15.04 7.18
C ASN A 266 9.00 14.09 6.78
N PHE A 267 7.77 14.60 6.77
CA PHE A 267 6.59 13.87 6.37
C PHE A 267 6.40 13.91 4.85
N SER A 268 6.04 12.77 4.28
CA SER A 268 5.43 12.68 2.96
C SER A 268 4.24 11.74 3.00
N PHE A 269 3.48 11.66 1.93
CA PHE A 269 2.40 10.71 1.79
C PHE A 269 2.28 10.28 0.33
N LEU A 270 1.82 9.05 0.13
CA LEU A 270 1.56 8.52 -1.20
C LEU A 270 0.08 8.26 -1.40
N THR A 271 -0.33 8.22 -2.67
CA THR A 271 -1.69 7.88 -3.12
C THR A 271 -2.77 8.91 -2.78
N SER A 272 -2.58 10.16 -3.23
CA SER A 272 -3.66 11.13 -3.22
C SER A 272 -4.62 10.91 -4.39
N HIS A 273 -5.92 11.07 -4.16
CA HIS A 273 -6.93 10.97 -5.20
C HIS A 273 -7.38 12.38 -5.64
N PRO A 274 -7.41 12.73 -6.94
CA PRO A 274 -7.76 14.09 -7.39
C PRO A 274 -9.09 14.63 -6.83
N LYS A 275 -10.10 13.77 -6.68
CA LYS A 275 -11.39 14.16 -6.10
C LYS A 275 -11.30 14.62 -4.62
N ASP A 276 -10.27 14.19 -3.89
CA ASP A 276 -10.16 14.33 -2.43
C ASP A 276 -9.01 15.27 -2.00
N PHE A 277 -8.25 15.84 -2.94
CA PHE A 277 -7.13 16.75 -2.65
C PHE A 277 -7.65 18.16 -2.32
N SER A 278 -8.19 18.32 -1.12
CA SER A 278 -8.88 19.55 -0.70
C SER A 278 -7.96 20.78 -0.54
N GLU A 279 -8.54 21.98 -0.63
CA GLU A 279 -7.83 23.23 -0.30
C GLU A 279 -7.31 23.25 1.13
N LYS A 280 -8.04 22.66 2.08
CA LYS A 280 -7.62 22.53 3.47
C LYS A 280 -6.31 21.75 3.58
N LEU A 281 -6.18 20.65 2.83
CA LEU A 281 -4.93 19.88 2.76
C LEU A 281 -3.79 20.72 2.17
N MET A 282 -4.06 21.47 1.09
CA MET A 282 -3.05 22.34 0.48
C MET A 282 -2.53 23.39 1.46
N LYS A 283 -3.42 24.04 2.23
CA LYS A 283 -3.04 25.03 3.25
C LYS A 283 -2.18 24.41 4.35
N ILE A 284 -2.55 23.21 4.84
CA ILE A 284 -1.78 22.48 5.84
C ILE A 284 -0.38 22.14 5.32
N ILE A 285 -0.28 21.66 4.08
CA ILE A 285 1.02 21.42 3.44
C ILE A 285 1.80 22.73 3.47
N ALA A 286 1.28 23.82 2.88
CA ALA A 286 1.95 25.11 2.81
C ALA A 286 2.42 25.67 4.16
N GLN A 287 1.65 25.48 5.23
CA GLN A 287 1.92 25.98 6.59
C GLN A 287 3.01 25.20 7.34
N ASN A 288 3.26 23.94 6.99
CA ASN A 288 4.21 23.09 7.69
C ASN A 288 5.43 22.82 6.79
N GLU A 289 6.59 23.32 7.17
CA GLU A 289 7.84 23.19 6.40
C GLU A 289 8.34 21.74 6.33
N ASN A 290 8.06 20.95 7.36
CA ASN A 290 8.45 19.54 7.46
C ASN A 290 7.53 18.59 6.68
N ILE A 291 6.70 19.09 5.75
CA ILE A 291 5.90 18.28 4.82
C ILE A 291 6.47 18.41 3.41
N ASN A 292 6.74 17.29 2.74
CA ASN A 292 7.29 17.26 1.38
C ASN A 292 6.39 18.03 0.40
N ARG A 293 7.02 18.78 -0.52
CA ARG A 293 6.37 19.58 -1.56
C ARG A 293 6.20 18.83 -2.89
N GLU A 294 6.73 17.61 -3.00
CA GLU A 294 6.41 16.71 -4.10
C GLU A 294 5.13 15.92 -3.81
N ILE A 295 4.06 16.23 -4.55
CA ILE A 295 2.73 15.64 -4.35
C ILE A 295 2.44 14.59 -5.43
N HIS A 296 2.27 13.35 -5.01
CA HIS A 296 1.85 12.28 -5.90
C HIS A 296 0.33 12.33 -6.14
N LEU A 297 -0.08 12.78 -7.33
CA LEU A 297 -1.47 13.01 -7.71
C LEU A 297 -1.83 12.32 -9.06
N PRO A 298 -2.15 11.02 -9.04
CA PRO A 298 -2.41 10.23 -10.24
C PRO A 298 -3.67 10.65 -11.00
N ILE A 299 -3.50 11.04 -12.26
CA ILE A 299 -4.62 11.30 -13.19
C ILE A 299 -5.01 10.07 -14.00
N GLN A 300 -4.07 9.14 -14.26
CA GLN A 300 -4.23 7.90 -15.03
C GLN A 300 -4.42 8.08 -16.54
N SER A 301 -5.18 9.08 -16.99
CA SER A 301 -5.33 9.45 -18.39
C SER A 301 -5.70 10.93 -18.53
N GLY A 302 -5.30 11.56 -19.63
CA GLY A 302 -5.70 12.92 -19.95
C GLY A 302 -7.03 13.05 -20.69
N SER A 303 -7.67 11.95 -21.09
CA SER A 303 -8.95 12.00 -21.80
C SER A 303 -10.13 11.78 -20.87
N ASP A 304 -11.11 12.69 -20.89
CA ASP A 304 -12.35 12.55 -20.12
C ASP A 304 -13.14 11.27 -20.50
N LYS A 305 -13.06 10.86 -21.77
CA LYS A 305 -13.67 9.59 -22.23
C LYS A 305 -13.05 8.40 -21.49
N ILE A 306 -11.72 8.36 -21.42
CA ILE A 306 -10.97 7.28 -20.79
C ILE A 306 -11.09 7.35 -19.27
N LEU A 307 -11.04 8.54 -18.68
CA LEU A 307 -11.31 8.75 -17.26
C LEU A 307 -12.69 8.20 -16.84
N ARG A 308 -13.74 8.46 -17.61
CA ARG A 308 -15.06 7.85 -17.37
C ARG A 308 -15.04 6.33 -17.48
N ALA A 309 -14.39 5.78 -18.51
CA ALA A 309 -14.25 4.33 -18.68
C ALA A 309 -13.41 3.68 -17.55
N MET A 310 -12.51 4.45 -16.94
CA MET A 310 -11.75 4.08 -15.73
C MET A 310 -12.57 4.18 -14.43
N ASN A 311 -13.81 4.65 -14.49
CA ASN A 311 -14.66 5.00 -13.35
C ASN A 311 -14.05 6.12 -12.47
N ARG A 312 -13.51 7.17 -13.09
CA ARG A 312 -13.02 8.38 -12.40
C ARG A 312 -14.14 9.42 -12.31
N PRO A 313 -14.42 9.98 -11.11
CA PRO A 313 -15.50 10.96 -10.92
C PRO A 313 -15.08 12.40 -11.24
N TYR A 314 -13.97 12.60 -11.94
CA TYR A 314 -13.41 13.91 -12.25
C TYR A 314 -13.03 14.01 -13.72
N THR A 315 -12.93 15.24 -14.20
CA THR A 315 -12.51 15.58 -15.57
C THR A 315 -11.08 16.13 -15.58
N ARG A 316 -10.49 16.16 -16.77
CA ARG A 316 -9.25 16.87 -17.07
C ARG A 316 -9.30 18.33 -16.64
N LYS A 317 -10.42 19.03 -16.90
CA LYS A 317 -10.59 20.44 -16.52
C LYS A 317 -10.50 20.60 -14.99
N HIS A 318 -11.18 19.72 -14.24
CA HIS A 318 -11.11 19.71 -12.79
C HIS A 318 -9.68 19.47 -12.31
N TYR A 319 -8.99 18.45 -12.87
CA TYR A 319 -7.61 18.14 -12.51
C TYR A 319 -6.65 19.32 -12.76
N LEU A 320 -6.72 19.96 -13.93
CA LEU A 320 -5.86 21.12 -14.23
C LEU A 320 -6.16 22.32 -13.31
N SER A 321 -7.43 22.55 -12.97
CA SER A 321 -7.81 23.57 -11.98
C SER A 321 -7.22 23.27 -10.60
N LEU A 322 -7.20 22.00 -10.22
CA LEU A 322 -6.66 21.53 -8.95
C LEU A 322 -5.13 21.75 -8.88
N ILE A 323 -4.41 21.41 -9.95
CA ILE A 323 -2.96 21.69 -10.08
C ILE A 323 -2.67 23.19 -9.93
N LYS A 324 -3.38 24.05 -10.68
CA LYS A 324 -3.18 25.51 -10.60
C LYS A 324 -3.45 26.05 -9.19
N LYS A 325 -4.49 25.53 -8.54
CA LYS A 325 -4.84 25.92 -7.16
C LYS A 325 -3.75 25.50 -6.18
N ALA A 326 -3.22 24.29 -6.30
CA ALA A 326 -2.12 23.81 -5.48
C ALA A 326 -0.84 24.63 -5.70
N GLN A 327 -0.48 24.95 -6.94
CA GLN A 327 0.66 25.82 -7.27
C GLN A 327 0.54 27.23 -6.67
N LYS A 328 -0.68 27.77 -6.56
CA LYS A 328 -0.93 29.07 -5.93
C LYS A 328 -0.80 29.03 -4.41
N ILE A 329 -1.19 27.92 -3.77
CA ILE A 329 -1.27 27.82 -2.31
C ILE A 329 0.02 27.28 -1.69
N ILE A 330 0.68 26.33 -2.35
CA ILE A 330 1.85 25.62 -1.85
C ILE A 330 3.08 26.12 -2.60
N PRO A 331 3.95 26.93 -1.96
CA PRO A 331 5.19 27.37 -2.59
C PRO A 331 6.06 26.17 -3.00
N ASN A 332 6.68 26.26 -4.17
CA ASN A 332 7.61 25.27 -4.72
C ASN A 332 7.02 23.84 -4.85
N VAL A 333 5.70 23.71 -4.97
CA VAL A 333 5.06 22.40 -5.16
C VAL A 333 5.42 21.79 -6.50
N SER A 334 5.77 20.51 -6.47
CA SER A 334 5.95 19.68 -7.65
C SER A 334 4.96 18.52 -7.63
N PHE A 335 4.72 17.90 -8.79
CA PHE A 335 3.75 16.82 -8.90
C PHE A 335 4.37 15.60 -9.54
N THR A 336 3.99 14.43 -9.04
CA THR A 336 4.19 13.15 -9.73
C THR A 336 2.84 12.52 -10.05
N THR A 337 2.80 11.61 -11.02
CA THR A 337 1.53 11.02 -11.46
C THR A 337 1.69 9.57 -11.90
N ASP A 338 0.58 8.85 -12.01
CA ASP A 338 0.53 7.55 -12.72
C ASP A 338 -0.26 7.72 -14.00
N ILE A 339 0.18 7.07 -15.08
CA ILE A 339 -0.55 6.93 -16.34
C ILE A 339 -0.73 5.46 -16.66
N ILE A 340 -1.93 5.10 -17.15
CA ILE A 340 -2.21 3.80 -17.76
C ILE A 340 -2.29 3.99 -19.27
N ILE A 341 -1.24 3.54 -19.97
CA ILE A 341 -1.08 3.68 -21.41
C ILE A 341 -1.83 2.56 -22.12
N GLY A 342 -2.61 2.92 -23.13
CA GLY A 342 -3.35 1.96 -23.95
C GLY A 342 -4.48 1.28 -23.17
N PHE A 343 -5.18 2.04 -22.32
CA PHE A 343 -6.42 1.57 -21.71
C PHE A 343 -7.43 1.18 -22.82
N PRO A 344 -8.32 0.19 -22.61
CA PRO A 344 -9.27 -0.23 -23.62
C PRO A 344 -10.09 0.95 -24.15
N SER A 345 -10.24 1.04 -25.48
CA SER A 345 -10.86 2.15 -26.22
C SER A 345 -10.08 3.47 -26.33
N GLU A 346 -8.82 3.54 -25.86
CA GLU A 346 -7.96 4.72 -25.99
C GLU A 346 -7.50 4.95 -27.45
N THR A 347 -8.04 6.01 -28.06
CA THR A 347 -7.66 6.45 -29.42
C THR A 347 -6.42 7.34 -29.40
N GLU A 348 -5.83 7.63 -30.57
CA GLU A 348 -4.72 8.58 -30.68
C GLU A 348 -5.11 9.97 -30.14
N LYS A 349 -6.34 10.43 -30.44
CA LYS A 349 -6.87 11.69 -29.89
C LYS A 349 -6.93 11.67 -28.36
N ASP A 350 -7.27 10.54 -27.75
CA ASP A 350 -7.29 10.40 -26.29
C ASP A 350 -5.86 10.44 -25.70
N PHE A 351 -4.91 9.77 -26.38
CA PHE A 351 -3.51 9.78 -25.99
C PHE A 351 -2.89 11.18 -26.08
N LEU A 352 -3.13 11.93 -27.16
CA LEU A 352 -2.65 13.30 -27.32
C LEU A 352 -3.17 14.27 -26.24
N GLN A 353 -4.34 13.99 -25.65
CA GLN A 353 -4.81 14.75 -24.49
C GLN A 353 -3.98 14.48 -23.24
N THR A 354 -3.44 13.27 -23.08
CA THR A 354 -2.48 12.92 -22.01
C THR A 354 -1.15 13.64 -22.23
N VAL A 355 -0.67 13.66 -23.47
CA VAL A 355 0.54 14.42 -23.88
C VAL A 355 0.42 15.90 -23.51
N ASP A 356 -0.70 16.55 -23.82
CA ASP A 356 -0.93 17.96 -23.47
C ASP A 356 -0.92 18.20 -21.95
N ILE A 357 -1.46 17.28 -21.14
CA ILE A 357 -1.38 17.42 -19.68
C ILE A 357 0.07 17.36 -19.19
N PHE A 358 0.90 16.47 -19.74
CA PHE A 358 2.31 16.41 -19.39
C PHE A 358 3.03 17.73 -19.67
N GLN A 359 2.73 18.36 -20.80
CA GLN A 359 3.29 19.66 -21.18
C GLN A 359 2.82 20.80 -20.26
N LYS A 360 1.54 20.78 -19.84
CA LYS A 360 0.96 21.82 -18.99
C LYS A 360 1.37 21.71 -17.52
N VAL A 361 1.34 20.51 -16.97
CA VAL A 361 1.60 20.27 -15.54
C VAL A 361 3.10 20.19 -15.26
N LYS A 362 3.90 19.74 -16.25
CA LYS A 362 5.35 19.56 -16.12
C LYS A 362 5.69 18.71 -14.89
N TYR A 363 5.19 17.48 -14.86
CA TYR A 363 5.45 16.54 -13.75
C TYR A 363 6.96 16.37 -13.48
N ASN A 364 7.33 16.15 -12.22
CA ASN A 364 8.70 15.80 -11.84
C ASN A 364 9.01 14.35 -12.25
N GLU A 365 8.09 13.46 -11.92
CA GLU A 365 8.15 12.04 -12.26
C GLU A 365 6.77 11.56 -12.71
N ALA A 366 6.71 10.55 -13.59
CA ALA A 366 5.47 9.82 -13.82
C ALA A 366 5.71 8.31 -13.94
N TYR A 367 4.86 7.53 -13.26
CA TYR A 367 4.84 6.08 -13.38
C TYR A 367 3.98 5.67 -14.58
N LEU A 368 4.66 5.41 -15.69
CA LEU A 368 4.04 5.01 -16.95
C LEU A 368 3.85 3.49 -16.96
N ASN A 369 2.61 3.05 -16.75
CA ASN A 369 2.25 1.64 -16.76
C ASN A 369 1.43 1.34 -18.02
N LYS A 370 1.77 0.26 -18.72
CA LYS A 370 0.98 -0.21 -19.86
C LYS A 370 -0.22 -0.99 -19.35
N TYR A 371 -1.40 -0.73 -19.93
CA TYR A 371 -2.59 -1.50 -19.60
C TYR A 371 -2.34 -2.98 -19.83
N SER A 372 -2.81 -3.77 -18.88
CA SER A 372 -2.78 -5.23 -18.94
C SER A 372 -4.08 -5.74 -18.33
N PRO A 373 -4.81 -6.64 -19.02
CA PRO A 373 -6.04 -7.21 -18.48
C PRO A 373 -5.78 -7.93 -17.16
N ARG A 374 -6.67 -7.73 -16.19
CA ARG A 374 -6.56 -8.36 -14.86
C ARG A 374 -7.82 -9.15 -14.56
N PRO A 375 -7.71 -10.46 -14.27
CA PRO A 375 -8.84 -11.28 -13.85
C PRO A 375 -9.58 -10.61 -12.67
N GLY A 376 -10.91 -10.55 -12.76
CA GLY A 376 -11.78 -9.97 -11.72
C GLY A 376 -11.99 -8.45 -11.80
N THR A 377 -11.34 -7.74 -12.73
CA THR A 377 -11.59 -6.30 -12.95
C THR A 377 -12.71 -6.06 -13.95
N VAL A 378 -13.36 -4.89 -13.95
CA VAL A 378 -14.42 -4.55 -14.91
C VAL A 378 -13.82 -4.35 -16.31
N ALA A 379 -12.65 -3.72 -16.39
CA ALA A 379 -11.98 -3.39 -17.63
C ALA A 379 -11.60 -4.62 -18.46
N ILE A 380 -11.47 -5.82 -17.87
CA ILE A 380 -11.20 -7.06 -18.63
C ILE A 380 -12.26 -7.32 -19.71
N LYS A 381 -13.50 -6.92 -19.45
CA LYS A 381 -14.63 -7.09 -20.38
C LYS A 381 -14.52 -6.18 -21.61
N LEU A 382 -13.70 -5.14 -21.53
CA LEU A 382 -13.46 -4.19 -22.62
C LEU A 382 -12.38 -4.68 -23.61
N GLY A 383 -11.73 -5.82 -23.32
CA GLY A 383 -10.64 -6.38 -24.12
C GLY A 383 -9.34 -5.58 -24.00
N ASP A 384 -8.39 -5.85 -24.89
CA ASP A 384 -7.12 -5.11 -24.99
C ASP A 384 -6.71 -4.93 -26.46
N PRO A 385 -7.40 -4.06 -27.21
CA PRO A 385 -7.23 -3.96 -28.66
C PRO A 385 -5.95 -3.22 -29.09
N ILE A 386 -5.25 -2.57 -28.16
CA ILE A 386 -4.07 -1.75 -28.47
C ILE A 386 -2.83 -2.63 -28.39
N SER A 387 -2.09 -2.70 -29.50
CA SER A 387 -0.88 -3.53 -29.60
C SER A 387 0.19 -3.11 -28.60
N TRP A 388 1.08 -4.06 -28.29
CA TRP A 388 2.19 -3.81 -27.38
C TRP A 388 3.18 -2.78 -27.95
N GLU A 389 3.38 -2.80 -29.27
CA GLU A 389 4.20 -1.86 -30.02
C GLU A 389 3.66 -0.44 -29.88
N GLU A 390 2.35 -0.27 -30.01
CA GLU A 390 1.69 1.03 -29.87
C GLU A 390 1.78 1.55 -28.42
N LYS A 391 1.57 0.68 -27.44
CA LYS A 391 1.78 1.02 -26.02
C LYS A 391 3.22 1.45 -25.73
N LYS A 392 4.21 0.79 -26.35
CA LYS A 392 5.63 1.18 -26.26
C LYS A 392 5.91 2.54 -26.92
N ARG A 393 5.33 2.81 -28.09
CA ARG A 393 5.46 4.10 -28.78
C ARG A 393 4.93 5.24 -27.90
N ARG A 394 3.72 5.08 -27.35
CA ARG A 394 3.08 6.05 -26.45
C ARG A 394 3.90 6.29 -25.18
N GLU A 395 4.43 5.23 -24.58
CA GLU A 395 5.32 5.33 -23.43
C GLU A 395 6.57 6.14 -23.75
N LYS A 396 7.24 5.85 -24.88
CA LYS A 396 8.43 6.57 -25.31
C LYS A 396 8.18 8.07 -25.42
N ILE A 397 7.07 8.47 -26.05
CA ILE A 397 6.68 9.89 -26.20
C ILE A 397 6.54 10.58 -24.83
N LEU A 398 5.85 9.95 -23.87
CA LEU A 398 5.68 10.52 -22.53
C LEU A 398 7.01 10.60 -21.77
N ARG A 399 7.91 9.61 -21.93
CA ARG A 399 9.25 9.63 -21.33
C ARG A 399 10.12 10.75 -21.88
N GLU A 400 10.08 10.98 -23.19
CA GLU A 400 10.83 12.08 -23.84
C GLU A 400 10.39 13.45 -23.30
N ILE A 401 9.10 13.64 -23.03
CA ILE A 401 8.59 14.89 -22.43
C ILE A 401 9.10 15.08 -21.00
N LEU A 402 9.16 14.00 -20.21
CA LEU A 402 9.74 14.05 -18.87
C LEU A 402 11.24 14.37 -18.91
N GLN A 403 12.01 13.74 -19.80
CA GLN A 403 13.45 13.95 -19.93
C GLN A 403 13.81 15.38 -20.38
N LYS A 404 13.07 15.94 -21.36
CA LYS A 404 13.30 17.32 -21.81
C LYS A 404 13.20 18.35 -20.68
N LYS A 405 12.35 18.09 -19.68
CA LYS A 405 12.22 18.94 -18.50
C LYS A 405 13.45 18.86 -17.59
N TYR A 406 13.98 17.65 -17.37
CA TYR A 406 15.19 17.46 -16.55
C TYR A 406 16.35 18.28 -17.11
N ASN A 407 16.60 18.18 -18.42
CA ASN A 407 17.70 18.89 -19.09
C ASN A 407 17.48 20.42 -19.21
N SER A 408 16.27 20.93 -18.96
CA SER A 408 15.99 22.38 -18.97
C SER A 408 16.08 23.03 -17.58
N ASN A 409 16.25 22.22 -16.53
CA ASN A 409 16.37 22.66 -15.14
C ASN A 409 17.79 22.46 -14.58
N GLU A 410 18.70 21.86 -15.36
CA GLU A 410 20.16 21.97 -15.23
C GLU A 410 20.63 23.19 -16.01
#